data_AF-A0A932J2J9-F1
#
_entry.id   AF-A0A932J2J9-F1
#
_cell.length_a   1.000
_cell.length_b   1.000
_cell.length_c   1.000
_cell.angle_alpha   90.00
_cell.angle_beta   90.00
_cell.angle_gamma   90.00
#
_symmetry.space_group_name_H-M   'P 1'
#
loop_
_entity.id
_entity.type
_entity.pdbx_description
1 polymer ?
#
loop_
_entity_poly.entity_id
_entity_poly.type
_entity_poly.pdbx_seq_one_letter_code
_entity_poly.pdbx_strand_id
1 'polypeptide(L)'
;MNTISQIQYSDAWREDYPKSTGHAATRFVLTPVKTAMGAALLVFASKSPIASPIPQIELPAQAYCAPLAARRSAQENLQRIREVFSPSISALARSLGVQRQSIYNWQNGEAVNEINAAKLEDLAKAADLFAREASDHNHIVLERKFEGGKTLLQIVQDGGSAQAAISLLIPILQREEKQRKELNVMFANRTPGTESPDFDLPAPNDAF
;
A
#
# COMPACT_ATOMS: atom_id res chain seq x y z
N MET A 1 -20.59 -46.86 19.30
CA MET A 1 -20.91 -46.14 20.55
C MET A 1 -19.76 -45.14 20.77
N ASN A 2 -19.72 -44.00 20.07
CA ASN A 2 -20.40 -42.72 20.30
C ASN A 2 -20.08 -42.10 21.67
N THR A 3 -19.30 -41.01 21.69
CA THR A 3 -19.57 -39.74 22.41
C THR A 3 -18.51 -38.71 21.96
N ILE A 4 -18.90 -37.78 21.07
CA ILE A 4 -18.14 -36.54 20.79
C ILE A 4 -18.90 -35.43 21.52
N SER A 5 -18.24 -34.81 22.50
CA SER A 5 -18.79 -33.66 23.22
C SER A 5 -18.88 -32.46 22.27
N GLN A 6 -20.10 -32.00 22.05
CA GLN A 6 -20.44 -30.75 21.37
C GLN A 6 -19.92 -29.57 22.20
N ILE A 7 -19.03 -28.75 21.63
CA ILE A 7 -18.71 -27.43 22.18
C ILE A 7 -19.74 -26.47 21.61
N GLN A 8 -20.64 -26.03 22.48
CA GLN A 8 -21.65 -25.02 22.21
C GLN A 8 -20.97 -23.64 22.22
N TYR A 9 -20.84 -23.01 21.04
CA TYR A 9 -20.38 -21.63 20.93
C TYR A 9 -21.61 -20.71 21.06
N SER A 10 -21.62 -19.83 22.06
CA SER A 10 -22.70 -18.87 22.28
C SER A 10 -22.57 -17.66 21.34
N ASP A 11 -23.62 -17.42 20.56
CA ASP A 11 -23.81 -16.25 19.68
C ASP A 11 -24.14 -14.99 20.49
N ALA A 12 -23.14 -14.41 21.16
CA ALA A 12 -23.33 -13.23 22.02
C ALA A 12 -22.78 -11.89 21.49
N TRP A 13 -22.46 -11.79 20.19
CA TRP A 13 -21.85 -10.56 19.61
C TRP A 13 -22.52 -10.05 18.33
N ARG A 14 -23.86 -10.03 18.30
CA ARG A 14 -24.64 -9.37 17.25
C ARG A 14 -25.62 -8.38 17.84
N GLU A 15 -25.14 -7.19 18.14
CA GLU A 15 -25.91 -5.94 18.09
C GLU A 15 -24.94 -4.75 18.15
N ASP A 16 -25.37 -3.62 17.60
CA ASP A 16 -24.66 -2.33 17.48
C ASP A 16 -23.72 -2.13 16.28
N TYR A 17 -24.31 -2.14 15.08
CA TYR A 17 -23.81 -1.30 13.98
C TYR A 17 -24.74 -0.10 13.79
N PRO A 18 -24.27 1.16 13.93
CA PRO A 18 -25.07 2.32 13.60
C PRO A 18 -25.35 2.37 12.09
N LYS A 19 -26.63 2.51 11.73
CA LYS A 19 -27.10 2.75 10.36
C LYS A 19 -26.69 4.18 9.95
N SER A 20 -25.75 4.31 9.02
CA SER A 20 -25.44 5.60 8.39
C SER A 20 -26.40 5.86 7.23
N THR A 21 -27.31 6.80 7.43
CA THR A 21 -28.22 7.37 6.44
C THR A 21 -27.64 8.70 5.91
N GLY A 22 -27.71 8.93 4.60
CA GLY A 22 -27.49 10.24 3.95
C GLY A 22 -26.43 10.17 2.85
N HIS A 23 -26.77 9.93 1.58
CA HIS A 23 -27.21 10.91 0.57
C HIS A 23 -26.37 12.20 0.50
N ALA A 24 -25.47 12.26 -0.48
CA ALA A 24 -25.18 13.47 -1.25
C ALA A 24 -24.53 13.08 -2.59
N ALA A 25 -25.35 13.06 -3.64
CA ALA A 25 -24.88 12.95 -5.02
C ALA A 25 -24.41 14.32 -5.49
N THR A 26 -23.09 14.54 -5.56
CA THR A 26 -22.53 15.76 -6.12
C THR A 26 -22.37 15.59 -7.63
N ARG A 27 -23.29 16.20 -8.39
CA ARG A 27 -23.19 16.38 -9.85
C ARG A 27 -22.12 17.42 -10.15
N PHE A 28 -21.04 17.03 -10.82
CA PHE A 28 -20.12 17.98 -11.46
C PHE A 28 -20.71 18.44 -12.80
N VAL A 29 -20.97 19.74 -12.91
CA VAL A 29 -21.37 20.40 -14.16
C VAL A 29 -20.10 20.81 -14.89
N LEU A 30 -19.88 20.22 -16.08
CA LEU A 30 -18.85 20.63 -17.03
C LEU A 30 -19.28 21.93 -17.72
N THR A 31 -18.53 23.01 -17.52
CA THR A 31 -18.62 24.22 -18.36
C THR A 31 -17.56 24.16 -19.46
N PRO A 32 -17.93 24.22 -20.75
CA PRO A 32 -16.97 24.35 -21.83
C PRO A 32 -16.54 25.82 -22.02
N VAL A 33 -15.25 26.10 -21.87
CA VAL A 33 -14.67 27.38 -22.33
C VAL A 33 -14.39 27.26 -23.82
N LYS A 34 -15.15 28.00 -24.62
CA LYS A 34 -14.85 28.31 -26.02
C LYS A 34 -13.96 29.55 -26.05
N THR A 35 -12.76 29.45 -26.61
CA THR A 35 -12.04 30.62 -27.14
C THR A 35 -11.60 30.33 -28.56
N ALA A 36 -12.00 31.23 -29.44
CA ALA A 36 -11.82 31.20 -30.87
C ALA A 36 -10.65 32.09 -31.32
N MET A 37 -10.21 31.82 -32.55
CA MET A 37 -9.63 32.75 -33.53
C MET A 37 -8.23 33.33 -33.28
N GLY A 38 -7.40 33.19 -34.32
CA GLY A 38 -6.19 33.98 -34.47
C GLY A 38 -5.20 33.39 -35.48
N ALA A 39 -5.61 33.23 -36.74
CA ALA A 39 -4.68 32.97 -37.83
C ALA A 39 -3.82 34.22 -38.07
N ALA A 40 -2.50 34.07 -38.04
CA ALA A 40 -1.57 35.03 -38.63
C ALA A 40 -0.47 34.24 -39.36
N LEU A 41 -0.67 34.09 -40.66
CA LEU A 41 0.30 33.60 -41.62
C LEU A 41 1.30 34.74 -41.87
N LEU A 42 2.56 34.58 -41.47
CA LEU A 42 3.65 35.43 -41.96
C LEU A 42 4.69 34.56 -42.64
N VAL A 43 4.61 34.57 -43.98
CA VAL A 43 5.64 34.08 -44.88
C VAL A 43 6.76 35.11 -44.89
N PHE A 44 7.94 34.73 -44.42
CA PHE A 44 9.17 35.47 -44.69
C PHE A 44 10.06 34.62 -45.58
N ALA A 45 10.15 35.03 -46.84
CA ALA A 45 11.11 34.50 -47.79
C ALA A 45 12.47 35.17 -47.56
N SER A 46 13.50 34.41 -47.21
CA SER A 46 14.89 34.84 -47.34
C SER A 46 15.67 33.81 -48.14
N LYS A 47 16.24 34.29 -49.24
CA LYS A 47 16.90 33.54 -50.30
C LYS A 47 18.41 33.40 -50.00
N SER A 48 18.83 32.15 -49.80
CA SER A 48 20.13 31.57 -50.25
C SER A 48 21.42 31.99 -49.49
N PRO A 49 22.60 31.43 -49.84
CA PRO A 49 23.08 30.14 -49.32
C PRO A 49 24.53 30.23 -48.78
N ILE A 50 24.84 29.65 -47.63
CA ILE A 50 26.25 29.45 -47.23
C ILE A 50 26.37 28.03 -46.67
N ALA A 51 26.87 27.15 -47.52
CA ALA A 51 27.36 25.84 -47.11
C ALA A 51 28.68 26.05 -46.36
N SER A 52 28.63 25.97 -45.04
CA SER A 52 29.81 25.72 -44.23
C SER A 52 29.86 24.22 -43.93
N PRO A 53 30.97 23.51 -44.19
CA PRO A 53 31.13 22.14 -43.74
C PRO A 53 31.06 22.10 -42.21
N ILE A 54 30.03 21.47 -41.67
CA ILE A 54 29.96 21.12 -40.26
C ILE A 54 31.11 20.12 -40.03
N PRO A 55 32.08 20.37 -39.13
CA PRO A 55 33.03 19.34 -38.75
C PRO A 55 32.24 18.21 -38.10
N GLN A 56 32.35 17.00 -38.68
CA GLN A 56 31.79 15.79 -38.10
C GLN A 56 32.53 15.54 -36.78
N ILE A 57 31.98 16.06 -35.68
CA ILE A 57 32.30 15.57 -34.35
C ILE A 57 31.70 14.17 -34.32
N GLU A 58 32.55 13.16 -34.53
CA GLU A 58 32.24 11.77 -34.18
C GLU A 58 32.04 11.71 -32.66
N LEU A 59 30.82 12.05 -32.23
CA LEU A 59 30.34 11.73 -30.90
C LEU A 59 30.41 10.21 -30.78
N PRO A 60 31.16 9.64 -29.81
CA PRO A 60 31.15 8.21 -29.61
C PRO A 60 29.70 7.78 -29.39
N ALA A 61 29.23 6.87 -30.23
CA ALA A 61 27.93 6.23 -30.14
C ALA A 61 27.88 5.30 -28.93
N GLN A 62 28.10 5.85 -27.74
CA GLN A 62 27.72 5.26 -26.48
C GLN A 62 26.51 6.05 -26.02
N ALA A 63 25.40 5.76 -26.68
CA ALA A 63 24.11 5.92 -26.06
C ALA A 63 24.21 5.21 -24.71
N TYR A 64 24.27 5.99 -23.64
CA TYR A 64 24.02 5.51 -22.30
C TYR A 64 22.54 5.08 -22.27
N CYS A 65 22.23 3.91 -22.83
CA CYS A 65 21.08 3.14 -22.41
C CYS A 65 21.40 2.68 -20.99
N ALA A 66 21.15 3.56 -20.02
CA ALA A 66 20.88 3.09 -18.68
C ALA A 66 19.80 2.00 -18.85
N PRO A 67 20.01 0.76 -18.35
CA PRO A 67 19.03 -0.28 -18.50
C PRO A 67 17.73 0.25 -17.92
N LEU A 68 16.71 0.39 -18.78
CA LEU A 68 15.34 0.67 -18.35
C LEU A 68 15.05 -0.41 -17.31
N ALA A 69 15.05 -0.05 -16.02
CA ALA A 69 15.03 -1.01 -14.93
C ALA A 69 13.96 -2.06 -15.25
N ALA A 70 14.38 -3.30 -15.50
CA ALA A 70 13.53 -4.31 -16.09
C ALA A 70 12.26 -4.40 -15.25
N ARG A 71 11.11 -4.08 -15.86
CA ARG A 71 9.83 -4.06 -15.15
C ARG A 71 9.58 -5.49 -14.66
N ARG A 72 9.44 -5.64 -13.35
CA ARG A 72 9.19 -6.95 -12.72
C ARG A 72 7.99 -7.61 -13.38
N SER A 73 8.14 -8.89 -13.68
CA SER A 73 7.04 -9.78 -14.07
C SER A 73 5.97 -9.84 -12.99
N ALA A 74 4.76 -10.26 -13.35
CA ALA A 74 3.68 -10.42 -12.38
C ALA A 74 4.03 -11.43 -11.27
N GLN A 75 4.79 -12.47 -11.60
CA GLN A 75 5.31 -13.45 -10.65
C GLN A 75 6.25 -12.80 -9.63
N GLU A 76 7.22 -12.01 -10.09
CA GLU A 76 8.16 -11.29 -9.22
C GLU A 76 7.45 -10.26 -8.35
N ASN A 77 6.44 -9.56 -8.89
CA ASN A 77 5.62 -8.65 -8.10
C ASN A 77 4.84 -9.39 -7.01
N LEU A 78 4.21 -10.53 -7.33
CA LEU A 78 3.52 -11.37 -6.35
C LEU A 78 4.46 -11.87 -5.25
N GLN A 79 5.65 -12.34 -5.62
CA GLN A 79 6.66 -12.76 -4.66
C GLN A 79 7.02 -11.60 -3.73
N ARG A 80 7.30 -10.42 -4.30
CA ARG A 80 7.67 -9.24 -3.52
C ARG A 80 6.59 -8.84 -2.50
N ILE A 81 5.33 -8.84 -2.93
CA ILE A 81 4.18 -8.55 -2.05
C ILE A 81 4.12 -9.54 -0.89
N ARG A 82 4.36 -10.83 -1.16
CA ARG A 82 4.31 -11.88 -0.14
C ARG A 82 5.46 -11.77 0.85
N GLU A 83 6.66 -11.44 0.39
CA GLU A 83 7.82 -11.24 1.27
C GLU A 83 7.61 -10.12 2.27
N VAL A 84 7.03 -8.99 1.84
CA VAL A 84 6.88 -7.80 2.69
C VAL A 84 5.62 -7.87 3.53
N PHE A 85 4.46 -8.06 2.90
CA PHE A 85 3.18 -7.95 3.59
C PHE A 85 2.65 -9.30 4.09
N SER A 86 3.16 -10.43 3.60
CA SER A 86 2.69 -11.77 3.96
C SER A 86 1.16 -11.98 3.90
N PRO A 87 0.42 -11.43 2.90
CA PRO A 87 -1.02 -11.64 2.83
C PRO A 87 -1.35 -13.11 2.54
N SER A 88 -2.49 -13.57 3.06
CA SER A 88 -3.01 -14.87 2.66
C SER A 88 -3.40 -14.88 1.16
N ILE A 89 -3.26 -16.03 0.50
CA ILE A 89 -3.68 -16.21 -0.90
C ILE A 89 -5.16 -15.86 -1.08
N SER A 90 -6.00 -16.21 -0.11
CA SER A 90 -7.43 -15.85 -0.10
C SER A 90 -7.66 -14.34 -0.07
N ALA A 91 -6.85 -13.59 0.69
CA ALA A 91 -6.96 -12.14 0.77
C ALA A 91 -6.52 -11.46 -0.53
N LEU A 92 -5.42 -11.90 -1.13
CA LEU A 92 -4.96 -11.42 -2.45
C LEU A 92 -5.97 -11.71 -3.55
N ALA A 93 -6.52 -12.92 -3.59
CA ALA A 93 -7.53 -13.29 -4.58
C ALA A 93 -8.76 -12.37 -4.46
N ARG A 94 -9.22 -12.12 -3.23
CA ARG A 94 -10.34 -11.21 -2.96
C ARG A 94 -10.04 -9.77 -3.36
N SER A 95 -8.86 -9.23 -3.04
CA SER A 95 -8.51 -7.85 -3.38
C SER A 95 -8.31 -7.63 -4.88
N LEU A 96 -7.88 -8.66 -5.60
CA LEU A 96 -7.72 -8.63 -7.05
C LEU A 96 -9.00 -9.01 -7.80
N GLY A 97 -10.06 -9.44 -7.11
CA GLY A 97 -11.32 -9.84 -7.72
C GLY A 97 -11.22 -11.12 -8.55
N VAL A 98 -10.28 -12.02 -8.21
CA VAL A 98 -10.02 -13.27 -8.93
C VAL A 98 -10.19 -14.50 -8.03
N GLN A 99 -10.17 -15.68 -8.64
CA GLN A 99 -10.16 -16.93 -7.89
C GLN A 99 -8.76 -17.23 -7.34
N ARG A 100 -8.67 -18.03 -6.26
CA ARG A 100 -7.39 -18.45 -5.68
C ARG A 100 -6.51 -19.17 -6.70
N GLN A 101 -7.11 -19.95 -7.60
CA GLN A 101 -6.40 -20.66 -8.65
C GLN A 101 -5.60 -19.72 -9.55
N SER A 102 -6.16 -18.55 -9.87
CA SER A 102 -5.46 -17.52 -10.66
C SER A 102 -4.18 -17.06 -9.98
N ILE A 103 -4.18 -16.92 -8.64
CA ILE A 103 -2.98 -16.53 -7.90
C ILE A 103 -1.90 -17.62 -7.99
N TYR A 104 -2.26 -18.90 -7.86
CA TYR A 104 -1.31 -19.99 -8.02
C TYR A 104 -0.75 -20.07 -9.43
N ASN A 105 -1.59 -19.87 -10.43
CA ASN A 105 -1.20 -19.83 -11.83
C ASN A 105 -0.19 -18.71 -12.13
N TRP A 106 -0.44 -17.51 -11.59
CA TRP A 106 0.48 -16.38 -11.73
C TRP A 106 1.78 -16.55 -10.96
N GLN A 107 1.76 -17.30 -9.84
CA GLN A 107 2.99 -17.72 -9.15
C GLN A 107 3.84 -18.68 -10.00
N ASN A 108 3.21 -19.45 -10.89
CA ASN A 108 3.87 -20.34 -11.84
C ASN A 108 4.26 -19.65 -13.16
N GLY A 109 4.06 -18.33 -13.27
CA GLY A 109 4.45 -17.54 -14.44
C GLY A 109 3.40 -17.44 -15.55
N GLU A 110 2.15 -17.84 -15.29
CA GLU A 110 1.07 -17.66 -16.27
C GLU A 110 0.80 -16.15 -16.52
N ALA A 111 0.38 -15.82 -17.74
CA ALA A 111 0.07 -14.46 -18.14
C ALA A 111 -1.06 -13.86 -17.30
N VAL A 112 -0.89 -12.59 -16.92
CA VAL A 112 -1.85 -11.81 -16.15
C VAL A 112 -2.47 -10.76 -17.05
N ASN A 113 -3.78 -10.51 -16.92
CA ASN A 113 -4.42 -9.40 -17.62
C ASN A 113 -3.83 -8.05 -17.16
N GLU A 114 -3.94 -7.04 -18.00
CA GLU A 114 -3.29 -5.74 -17.79
C GLU A 114 -3.75 -5.04 -16.50
N ILE A 115 -5.04 -5.15 -16.17
CA ILE A 115 -5.63 -4.54 -14.96
C ILE A 115 -5.00 -5.14 -13.70
N ASN A 116 -4.94 -6.46 -13.61
CA ASN A 116 -4.37 -7.16 -12.46
C ASN A 116 -2.84 -7.01 -12.42
N ALA A 117 -2.18 -6.97 -13.58
CA ALA A 117 -0.75 -6.67 -13.66
C ALA A 117 -0.44 -5.27 -13.08
N ALA A 118 -1.26 -4.26 -13.40
CA ALA A 118 -1.10 -2.92 -12.83
C ALA A 118 -1.34 -2.88 -11.31
N LYS A 119 -2.37 -3.57 -10.81
CA LYS A 119 -2.61 -3.71 -9.36
C LYS A 119 -1.47 -4.40 -8.63
N LEU A 120 -0.91 -5.46 -9.22
CA LEU A 120 0.23 -6.19 -8.67
C LEU A 120 1.49 -5.34 -8.67
N GLU A 121 1.75 -4.58 -9.73
CA GLU A 121 2.88 -3.66 -9.77
C GLU A 121 2.73 -2.56 -8.71
N ASP A 122 1.56 -1.96 -8.58
CA ASP A 122 1.31 -0.91 -7.58
C ASP A 122 1.49 -1.43 -6.15
N LEU A 123 0.95 -2.62 -5.85
CA LEU A 123 1.19 -3.29 -4.57
C LEU A 123 2.67 -3.63 -4.33
N ALA A 124 3.39 -4.06 -5.35
CA ALA A 124 4.81 -4.39 -5.23
C ALA A 124 5.67 -3.14 -5.00
N LYS A 125 5.34 -2.02 -5.65
CA LYS A 125 5.98 -0.72 -5.37
C LYS A 125 5.65 -0.24 -3.96
N ALA A 126 4.42 -0.41 -3.50
CA ALA A 126 4.03 -0.11 -2.12
C ALA A 126 4.83 -0.96 -1.11
N ALA A 127 5.03 -2.25 -1.41
CA ALA A 127 5.89 -3.14 -0.63
C ALA A 127 7.35 -2.68 -0.61
N ASP A 128 7.88 -2.21 -1.76
CA ASP A 128 9.23 -1.65 -1.83
C ASP A 128 9.39 -0.39 -0.98
N LEU A 129 8.44 0.54 -1.05
CA LEU A 129 8.43 1.74 -0.21
C LEU A 129 8.35 1.38 1.27
N PHE A 130 7.46 0.44 1.61
CA PHE A 130 7.26 0.02 2.99
C PHE A 130 8.51 -0.66 3.58
N ALA A 131 9.12 -1.59 2.84
CA ALA A 131 10.31 -2.30 3.28
C ALA A 131 11.53 -1.38 3.46
N ARG A 132 11.59 -0.27 2.73
CA ARG A 132 12.66 0.73 2.87
C ARG A 132 12.52 1.58 4.13
N GLU A 133 11.28 1.88 4.53
CA GLU A 133 11.00 2.94 5.52
C GLU A 133 10.44 2.45 6.85
N ALA A 134 9.89 1.22 6.92
CA ALA A 134 9.10 0.75 8.06
C ALA A 134 9.10 -0.79 8.24
N SER A 135 10.22 -1.46 7.99
CA SER A 135 10.36 -2.94 7.99
C SER A 135 9.83 -3.66 9.23
N ASP A 136 9.83 -3.00 10.39
CA ASP A 136 9.54 -3.63 11.68
C ASP A 136 8.03 -3.82 11.94
N HIS A 137 7.17 -3.33 11.04
CA HIS A 137 5.72 -3.24 11.24
C HIS A 137 4.86 -4.10 10.28
N ASN A 138 5.45 -5.12 9.64
CA ASN A 138 4.84 -5.89 8.54
C ASN A 138 3.38 -6.35 8.78
N HIS A 139 3.06 -6.90 9.94
CA HIS A 139 1.72 -7.47 10.20
C HIS A 139 0.64 -6.41 10.44
N ILE A 140 1.00 -5.28 11.06
CA ILE A 140 0.04 -4.23 11.44
C ILE A 140 -0.51 -3.52 10.21
N VAL A 141 0.27 -3.41 9.14
CA VAL A 141 -0.06 -2.61 7.96
C VAL A 141 -1.24 -3.16 7.16
N LEU A 142 -1.40 -4.47 7.11
CA LEU A 142 -2.53 -5.09 6.39
C LEU A 142 -3.85 -4.98 7.14
N GLU A 143 -3.81 -4.97 8.47
CA GLU A 143 -5.01 -4.95 9.33
C GLU A 143 -5.44 -3.53 9.67
N ARG A 144 -4.50 -2.59 9.67
CA ARG A 144 -4.78 -1.19 10.00
C ARG A 144 -5.69 -0.56 8.94
N LYS A 145 -6.68 0.16 9.44
CA LYS A 145 -7.59 0.95 8.63
C LYS A 145 -6.97 2.32 8.34
N PHE A 146 -7.02 2.72 7.08
CA PHE A 146 -6.66 4.04 6.59
C PHE A 146 -7.88 4.98 6.70
N GLU A 147 -7.70 6.23 6.28
CA GLU A 147 -8.80 7.19 6.14
C GLU A 147 -9.93 6.57 5.30
N GLY A 148 -11.16 6.66 5.79
CA GLY A 148 -12.32 5.98 5.20
C GLY A 148 -12.57 4.55 5.68
N GLY A 149 -11.83 4.06 6.69
CA GLY A 149 -12.12 2.80 7.38
C GLY A 149 -11.75 1.54 6.61
N LYS A 150 -10.99 1.68 5.52
CA LYS A 150 -10.57 0.59 4.62
C LYS A 150 -9.15 0.15 4.93
N THR A 151 -8.86 -1.13 4.75
CA THR A 151 -7.48 -1.66 4.81
C THR A 151 -6.77 -1.50 3.48
N LEU A 152 -5.44 -1.70 3.45
CA LEU A 152 -4.64 -1.58 2.23
C LEU A 152 -5.19 -2.44 1.09
N LEU A 153 -5.53 -3.69 1.38
CA LEU A 153 -6.07 -4.61 0.38
C LEU A 153 -7.47 -4.22 -0.09
N GLN A 154 -8.27 -3.59 0.77
CA GLN A 154 -9.59 -3.06 0.38
C GLN A 154 -9.46 -1.82 -0.52
N ILE A 155 -8.46 -0.96 -0.27
CA ILE A 155 -8.16 0.18 -1.15
C ILE A 155 -7.84 -0.31 -2.56
N VAL A 156 -7.00 -1.35 -2.69
CA VAL A 156 -6.68 -1.95 -4.00
C VAL A 156 -7.88 -2.66 -4.63
N GLN A 157 -8.73 -3.28 -3.81
CA GLN A 157 -9.98 -3.88 -4.27
C GLN A 157 -10.87 -2.85 -4.95
N ASP A 158 -10.98 -1.67 -4.35
CA ASP A 158 -11.77 -0.55 -4.86
C ASP A 158 -11.09 0.21 -6.01
N GLY A 159 -9.89 -0.22 -6.43
CA GLY A 159 -9.12 0.41 -7.50
C GLY A 159 -8.29 1.63 -7.07
N GLY A 160 -8.16 1.87 -5.78
CA GLY A 160 -7.25 2.88 -5.23
C GLY A 160 -5.78 2.45 -5.31
N SER A 161 -4.86 3.41 -5.11
CA SER A 161 -3.42 3.15 -5.12
C SER A 161 -2.92 2.68 -3.75
N ALA A 162 -2.28 1.52 -3.74
CA ALA A 162 -1.55 0.98 -2.60
C ALA A 162 -0.36 1.86 -2.21
N GLN A 163 0.38 2.38 -3.19
CA GLN A 163 1.51 3.27 -2.93
C GLN A 163 1.07 4.52 -2.18
N ALA A 164 0.02 5.19 -2.66
CA ALA A 164 -0.50 6.38 -2.00
C ALA A 164 -0.91 6.10 -0.55
N ALA A 165 -1.59 4.97 -0.30
CA ALA A 165 -1.97 4.56 1.05
C ALA A 165 -0.74 4.34 1.95
N ILE A 166 0.27 3.59 1.48
CA ILE A 166 1.50 3.35 2.23
C ILE A 166 2.28 4.64 2.52
N SER A 167 2.37 5.56 1.56
CA SER A 167 3.04 6.84 1.76
C SER A 167 2.41 7.67 2.88
N LEU A 168 1.09 7.58 3.09
CA LEU A 168 0.41 8.23 4.20
C LEU A 168 0.65 7.53 5.55
N LEU A 169 0.86 6.22 5.55
CA LEU A 169 1.01 5.42 6.75
C LEU A 169 2.45 5.44 7.32
N ILE A 170 3.47 5.43 6.47
CA ILE A 170 4.88 5.47 6.89
C ILE A 170 5.17 6.54 7.96
N PRO A 171 4.80 7.83 7.79
CA PRO A 171 5.11 8.85 8.80
C PRO A 171 4.37 8.65 10.12
N ILE A 172 3.26 7.91 10.13
CA ILE A 172 2.57 7.53 11.37
C ILE A 172 3.37 6.44 12.08
N LEU A 173 3.77 5.39 11.37
CA LEU A 173 4.53 4.28 11.95
C LEU A 173 5.88 4.73 12.49
N GLN A 174 6.59 5.60 11.77
CA GLN A 174 7.87 6.16 12.23
C GLN A 174 7.72 6.96 13.53
N ARG A 175 6.62 7.73 13.67
CA ARG A 175 6.33 8.46 14.92
C ARG A 175 6.02 7.51 16.07
N GLU A 176 5.20 6.49 15.83
CA GLU A 176 4.86 5.48 16.84
C GLU A 176 6.10 4.68 17.31
N GLU A 177 6.99 4.34 16.39
CA GLU A 177 8.24 3.65 16.70
C GLU A 177 9.17 4.55 17.53
N LYS A 178 9.31 5.81 17.15
CA LYS A 178 10.09 6.79 17.92
C LYS A 178 9.55 6.94 19.34
N GLN A 179 8.23 7.08 19.50
CA GLN A 179 7.59 7.17 20.81
C GLN A 179 7.82 5.91 21.64
N ARG A 180 7.71 4.72 21.03
CA ARG A 180 7.99 3.45 21.72
C ARG A 180 9.45 3.36 22.17
N LYS A 181 10.40 3.79 21.33
CA LYS A 181 11.83 3.82 21.69
C LYS A 181 12.09 4.80 22.85
N GLU A 182 11.54 6.00 22.79
CA GLU A 182 11.68 7.01 23.86
C GLU A 182 11.12 6.50 25.20
N LEU A 183 9.91 5.94 25.19
CA LEU A 183 9.31 5.33 26.38
C LEU A 183 10.17 4.18 26.90
N ASN A 184 10.67 3.30 26.02
CA ASN A 184 11.50 2.19 26.44
C ASN A 184 12.80 2.67 27.10
N VAL A 185 13.43 3.74 26.60
CA VAL A 185 14.60 4.36 27.26
C VAL A 185 14.24 4.92 28.64
N MET A 186 13.09 5.58 28.78
CA MET A 186 12.62 6.08 30.08
C MET A 186 12.37 4.95 31.09
N PHE A 187 11.86 3.81 30.63
CA PHE A 187 11.59 2.64 31.49
C PHE A 187 12.82 1.77 31.73
N ALA A 188 13.80 1.73 30.82
CA ALA A 188 15.01 0.90 30.95
C ALA A 188 15.87 1.25 32.17
N ASN A 189 15.82 2.50 32.63
CA ASN A 189 16.55 2.97 33.81
C ASN A 189 15.70 2.99 35.08
N ARG A 190 14.44 2.51 35.05
CA ARG A 190 13.66 2.33 36.27
C ARG A 190 14.08 1.04 36.95
N THR A 191 14.70 1.16 38.12
CA THR A 191 14.77 0.06 39.08
C THR A 191 13.32 -0.35 39.41
N PRO A 192 12.94 -1.63 39.31
CA PRO A 192 11.63 -2.08 39.75
C PRO A 192 11.43 -1.56 41.18
N GLY A 193 10.40 -0.73 41.36
CA GLY A 193 10.14 -0.13 42.65
C GLY A 193 10.01 -1.25 43.68
N THR A 194 10.80 -1.18 44.74
CA THR A 194 10.56 -1.97 45.95
C THR A 194 9.09 -1.84 46.29
N GLU A 195 8.43 -2.99 46.37
CA GLU A 195 7.01 -3.14 46.64
C GLU A 195 6.65 -2.19 47.79
N SER A 196 5.95 -1.10 47.45
CA SER A 196 5.52 -0.16 48.46
C SER A 196 4.42 -0.85 49.26
N PRO A 197 4.53 -0.96 50.60
CA PRO A 197 3.57 -1.70 51.42
C PRO A 197 2.15 -1.09 51.43
N ASP A 198 1.97 0.02 50.72
CA ASP A 198 0.72 0.77 50.54
C ASP A 198 -0.07 0.31 49.28
N PHE A 199 0.45 -0.67 48.53
CA PHE A 199 -0.31 -1.33 47.47
C PHE A 199 -1.19 -2.40 48.13
N ASP A 200 -2.39 -1.98 48.54
CA ASP A 200 -3.44 -2.79 49.19
C ASP A 200 -4.01 -3.83 48.21
N LEU A 201 -3.16 -4.75 47.77
CA LEU A 201 -3.60 -5.98 47.15
C LEU A 201 -4.17 -6.84 48.27
N PRO A 202 -5.40 -7.36 48.13
CA PRO A 202 -5.92 -8.30 49.11
C PRO A 202 -4.89 -9.42 49.25
N ALA A 203 -4.53 -9.73 50.49
CA ALA A 203 -3.57 -10.78 50.75
C ALA A 203 -4.10 -12.05 50.06
N PRO A 204 -3.25 -12.90 49.45
CA PRO A 204 -3.69 -14.13 48.79
C PRO A 204 -4.42 -15.11 49.73
N ASN A 205 -4.49 -14.78 51.03
CA ASN A 205 -5.18 -15.55 52.07
C ASN A 205 -6.55 -14.97 52.47
N ASP A 206 -7.01 -13.86 51.88
CA ASP A 206 -8.33 -13.28 52.15
C ASP A 206 -9.42 -13.79 51.19
N ALA A 207 -9.10 -14.80 50.38
CA ALA A 207 -10.10 -15.64 49.71
C ALA A 207 -10.39 -16.85 50.60
N PHE A 208 -11.67 -16.99 50.98
CA PHE A 208 -12.35 -18.09 51.71
C PHE A 208 -12.67 -17.83 53.19
#